data_AF-A0A9W6TBZ5-F1
#
_entry.id   AF-A0A9W6TBZ5-F1
#
_cell.length_a   1.000
_cell.length_b   1.000
_cell.length_c   1.000
_cell.angle_alpha   90.00
_cell.angle_beta   90.00
_cell.angle_gamma   90.00
#
_symmetry.space_group_name_H-M   'P 1'
#
loop_
_entity.id
_entity.type
_entity.pdbx_description
1 polymer ?
#
loop_
_entity_poly.entity_id
_entity_poly.type
_entity_poly.pdbx_seq_one_letter_code
_entity_poly.pdbx_strand_id
1 'polypeptide(L)'
;MKCISTILYSSKRVRDDDQEDENDNKSEEIGWELIYSSLNVLLKMTEIAEFDDLYSNKNKRLWDNVIDSLLYPHSWIRISSSKLVLEFLKRFEEKDGKDDNDIEVDDLMVQTIVSRSFRQLGAPDISEKMSTSVARLLALSSKRYIRENTKYIVETTNNDNSSEKAKAKKVYKSALEWVVSHIIINTSSSYN
;
A
#
# COMPACT_ATOMS: atom_id res chain seq x y z
N MET A 1 -6.49 -1.75 -19.23
CA MET A 1 -5.67 -1.68 -18.00
C MET A 1 -4.16 -1.74 -18.20
N LYS A 2 -3.63 -2.41 -19.25
CA LYS A 2 -2.17 -2.49 -19.50
C LYS A 2 -1.46 -1.14 -19.47
N CYS A 3 -2.03 -0.09 -20.07
CA CYS A 3 -1.45 1.26 -20.05
C CYS A 3 -1.33 1.85 -18.63
N ILE A 4 -2.37 1.74 -17.79
CA ILE A 4 -2.33 2.22 -16.40
C ILE A 4 -1.29 1.43 -15.60
N SER A 5 -1.22 0.11 -15.78
CA SER A 5 -0.21 -0.72 -15.11
C SER A 5 1.22 -0.33 -15.53
N THR A 6 1.46 -0.04 -16.82
CA THR A 6 2.76 0.46 -17.31
C THR A 6 3.12 1.82 -16.72
N ILE A 7 2.16 2.75 -16.66
CA ILE A 7 2.35 4.07 -16.03
C ILE A 7 2.71 3.91 -14.56
N LEU A 8 1.95 3.10 -13.81
CA LEU A 8 2.25 2.87 -12.39
C LEU A 8 3.54 2.07 -12.17
N TYR A 9 3.98 1.25 -13.13
CA TYR A 9 5.25 0.54 -13.05
C TYR A 9 6.44 1.48 -13.24
N SER A 10 6.33 2.47 -14.12
CA SER A 10 7.38 3.48 -14.33
C SER A 10 7.64 4.36 -13.10
N SER A 11 6.62 4.57 -12.26
CA SER A 11 6.71 5.20 -10.94
C SER A 11 7.72 4.51 -10.00
N LYS A 12 7.94 3.20 -10.21
CA LYS A 12 8.85 2.39 -9.39
C LYS A 12 10.32 2.64 -9.76
N ARG A 13 10.63 3.00 -11.01
CA ARG A 13 12.01 3.30 -11.46
C ARG A 13 12.55 4.64 -10.96
N VAL A 14 11.69 5.63 -10.78
CA VAL A 14 12.08 6.92 -10.17
C VAL A 14 12.60 6.76 -8.73
N ARG A 15 12.38 5.60 -8.09
CA ARG A 15 12.93 5.30 -6.76
C ARG A 15 14.30 4.61 -6.78
N ASP A 16 14.72 4.03 -7.91
CA ASP A 16 15.87 3.14 -7.99
C ASP A 16 17.02 3.66 -8.89
N ASP A 17 16.79 4.68 -9.73
CA ASP A 17 17.79 5.15 -10.71
C ASP A 17 18.58 6.38 -10.20
N ASP A 18 19.51 6.15 -9.27
CA ASP A 18 20.76 6.93 -9.08
C ASP A 18 21.95 6.14 -9.69
N GLN A 19 21.73 5.42 -10.80
CA GLN A 19 22.80 4.82 -11.60
C GLN A 19 22.64 5.22 -13.06
N GLU A 20 23.56 6.09 -13.49
CA GLU A 20 23.78 6.45 -14.89
C GLU A 20 24.30 5.22 -15.65
N ASP A 21 23.43 4.57 -16.42
CA ASP A 21 23.85 3.67 -17.50
C ASP A 21 23.30 4.18 -18.84
N GLU A 22 24.23 4.64 -19.68
CA GLU A 22 24.01 5.00 -21.08
C GLU A 22 23.50 3.77 -21.87
N ASN A 23 22.19 3.67 -22.06
CA ASN A 23 21.63 2.96 -23.19
C ASN A 23 20.33 3.58 -23.67
N ASP A 24 20.32 3.89 -24.97
CA ASP A 24 19.44 4.77 -25.70
C ASP A 24 18.01 4.19 -25.86
N ASN A 25 17.25 4.22 -24.77
CA ASN A 25 15.79 4.24 -24.78
C ASN A 25 15.38 5.36 -23.84
N LYS A 26 15.02 6.53 -24.38
CA LYS A 26 14.34 7.58 -23.62
C LYS A 26 13.09 7.00 -22.96
N SER A 27 13.25 6.49 -21.74
CA SER A 27 12.16 6.39 -20.79
C SER A 27 11.79 7.83 -20.51
N GLU A 28 10.81 8.34 -21.25
CA GLU A 28 10.16 9.61 -20.92
C GLU A 28 9.84 9.55 -19.42
N GLU A 29 10.46 10.46 -18.67
CA GLU A 29 10.20 10.64 -17.25
C GLU A 29 8.69 10.88 -17.10
N ILE A 30 7.97 9.85 -16.69
CA ILE A 30 6.52 9.93 -16.58
C ILE A 30 6.22 10.87 -15.42
N GLY A 31 5.73 12.06 -15.78
CA GLY A 31 5.36 13.09 -14.82
C GLY A 31 4.37 12.56 -13.78
N TRP A 32 4.54 13.01 -12.53
CA TRP A 32 3.68 12.64 -11.41
C TRP A 32 2.20 12.97 -11.70
N GLU A 33 1.94 13.96 -12.57
CA GLU A 33 0.60 14.34 -13.04
C GLU A 33 -0.10 13.18 -13.76
N LEU A 34 0.63 12.42 -14.58
CA LEU A 34 0.09 11.29 -15.31
C LEU A 34 -0.21 10.12 -14.38
N ILE A 35 0.66 9.87 -13.38
CA ILE A 35 0.44 8.89 -12.32
C ILE A 35 -0.81 9.26 -11.53
N TYR A 36 -0.90 10.51 -11.07
CA TYR A 36 -2.04 11.01 -10.31
C TYR A 36 -3.36 10.90 -11.11
N SER A 37 -3.34 11.31 -12.37
CA SER A 37 -4.51 11.22 -13.26
C SER A 37 -4.94 9.77 -13.46
N SER A 38 -3.98 8.86 -13.66
CA SER A 38 -4.23 7.42 -13.82
C SER A 38 -4.86 6.81 -12.55
N LEU A 39 -4.38 7.18 -11.36
CA LEU A 39 -4.96 6.72 -10.09
C LEU A 39 -6.39 7.24 -9.91
N ASN A 40 -6.68 8.48 -10.31
CA ASN A 40 -8.04 9.02 -10.21
C ASN A 40 -9.01 8.34 -11.20
N VAL A 41 -8.55 8.05 -12.42
CA VAL A 41 -9.34 7.26 -13.38
C VAL A 41 -9.62 5.88 -12.81
N LEU A 42 -8.60 5.23 -12.24
CA LEU A 42 -8.76 3.92 -11.60
C LEU A 42 -9.75 3.97 -10.42
N LEU A 43 -9.69 5.03 -9.60
CA LEU A 43 -10.63 5.22 -8.49
C LEU A 43 -12.06 5.36 -9.00
N LYS A 44 -12.26 6.05 -10.12
CA LYS A 44 -13.58 6.11 -10.77
C LYS A 44 -14.03 4.76 -11.34
N MET A 45 -13.11 3.95 -11.85
CA MET A 45 -13.44 2.58 -12.28
C MET A 45 -13.87 1.70 -11.10
N THR A 46 -13.26 1.85 -9.92
CA THR A 46 -13.67 1.08 -8.72
C THR A 46 -15.10 1.40 -8.24
N GLU A 47 -15.63 2.58 -8.56
CA GLU A 47 -17.01 2.99 -8.23
C GLU A 47 -18.06 2.36 -9.17
N ILE A 48 -17.63 1.81 -10.32
CA ILE A 48 -18.54 1.22 -11.31
C ILE A 48 -18.67 -0.28 -11.03
N ALA A 49 -19.84 -0.70 -10.56
CA ALA A 49 -20.12 -2.07 -10.10
C ALA A 49 -19.86 -3.18 -11.14
N GLU A 50 -19.85 -2.86 -12.43
CA GLU A 50 -19.65 -3.82 -13.53
C GLU A 50 -18.17 -4.17 -13.78
N PHE A 51 -17.22 -3.48 -13.15
CA PHE A 51 -15.77 -3.72 -13.34
C PHE A 51 -15.20 -4.76 -12.36
N ASP A 52 -15.86 -5.91 -12.21
CA ASP A 52 -15.33 -6.99 -11.36
C ASP A 52 -14.00 -7.56 -11.90
N ASP A 53 -13.76 -7.53 -13.22
CA ASP A 53 -12.47 -7.93 -13.81
C ASP A 53 -11.28 -7.08 -13.30
N LEU A 54 -11.53 -5.91 -12.71
CA LEU A 54 -10.47 -5.11 -12.07
C LEU A 54 -9.81 -5.84 -10.90
N TYR A 55 -10.54 -6.70 -10.21
CA TYR A 55 -10.06 -7.47 -9.07
C TYR A 55 -9.53 -8.86 -9.47
N SER A 56 -9.50 -9.17 -10.77
CA SER A 56 -8.99 -10.45 -11.26
C SER A 56 -7.47 -10.54 -11.17
N ASN A 57 -6.94 -11.77 -11.03
CA ASN A 57 -5.51 -12.06 -10.96
C ASN A 57 -4.70 -11.47 -12.13
N LYS A 58 -5.33 -11.27 -13.30
CA LYS A 58 -4.71 -10.61 -14.47
C LYS A 58 -4.26 -9.18 -14.16
N ASN A 59 -4.90 -8.54 -13.20
CA ASN A 59 -4.62 -7.17 -12.77
C ASN A 59 -3.88 -7.11 -11.43
N LYS A 60 -3.37 -8.23 -10.90
CA LYS A 60 -2.59 -8.24 -9.64
C LYS A 60 -1.44 -7.22 -9.66
N ARG A 61 -0.67 -7.18 -10.74
CA ARG A 61 0.45 -6.24 -10.91
C ARG A 61 0.01 -4.77 -10.86
N LEU A 62 -1.22 -4.46 -11.31
CA LEU A 62 -1.77 -3.11 -11.20
C LEU A 62 -1.92 -2.72 -9.73
N TRP A 63 -2.51 -3.60 -8.93
CA TRP A 63 -2.73 -3.38 -7.50
C TRP A 63 -1.44 -3.36 -6.69
N ASP A 64 -0.46 -4.20 -7.03
CA ASP A 64 0.88 -4.14 -6.44
C ASP A 64 1.50 -2.74 -6.64
N ASN A 65 1.39 -2.17 -7.85
CA ASN A 65 1.89 -0.83 -8.13
C ASN A 65 1.09 0.27 -7.39
N VAL A 66 -0.22 0.08 -7.18
CA VAL A 66 -1.04 0.98 -6.36
C VAL A 66 -0.57 0.96 -4.90
N ILE A 67 -0.28 -0.21 -4.36
CA ILE A 67 0.22 -0.39 -2.98
C ILE A 67 1.63 0.20 -2.83
N ASP A 68 2.48 0.08 -3.85
CA ASP A 68 3.79 0.74 -3.93
C ASP A 68 3.69 2.27 -3.95
N SER A 69 2.61 2.80 -4.51
CA SER A 69 2.33 4.24 -4.55
C SER A 69 1.92 4.84 -3.20
N LEU A 70 1.67 4.03 -2.16
CA LEU A 70 1.39 4.52 -0.80
C LEU A 70 2.57 5.33 -0.22
N LEU A 71 3.80 4.97 -0.54
CA LEU A 71 5.00 5.68 -0.06
C LEU A 71 5.52 6.71 -1.08
N TYR A 72 4.68 7.17 -2.02
CA TYR A 72 5.12 8.12 -3.04
C TYR A 72 5.44 9.50 -2.40
N PRO A 73 6.46 10.24 -2.86
CA PRO A 73 6.83 11.52 -2.24
C PRO A 73 5.68 12.55 -2.28
N HIS A 74 5.00 12.65 -3.43
CA HIS A 74 3.91 13.60 -3.64
C HIS A 74 2.65 13.20 -2.85
N SER A 75 2.13 14.14 -2.04
CA SER A 75 0.99 13.92 -1.14
C SER A 75 -0.30 13.55 -1.87
N TRP A 76 -0.55 14.11 -3.06
CA TRP A 76 -1.75 13.80 -3.85
C TRP A 76 -1.79 12.36 -4.35
N ILE A 77 -0.64 11.81 -4.74
CA ILE A 77 -0.53 10.40 -5.12
C ILE A 77 -0.73 9.50 -3.89
N ARG A 78 -0.18 9.88 -2.73
CA ARG A 78 -0.44 9.16 -1.46
C ARG A 78 -1.92 9.15 -1.10
N ILE A 79 -2.63 10.27 -1.28
CA ILE A 79 -4.07 10.35 -1.02
C ILE A 79 -4.84 9.43 -1.97
N SER A 80 -4.60 9.50 -3.28
CA SER A 80 -5.34 8.70 -4.26
C SER A 80 -5.04 7.20 -4.12
N SER A 81 -3.78 6.83 -3.89
CA SER A 81 -3.41 5.42 -3.61
C SER A 81 -4.04 4.90 -2.32
N SER A 82 -4.04 5.68 -1.23
CA SER A 82 -4.67 5.27 0.03
C SER A 82 -6.17 5.01 -0.11
N LYS A 83 -6.87 5.83 -0.91
CA LYS A 83 -8.29 5.61 -1.22
C LYS A 83 -8.50 4.33 -2.03
N LEU A 84 -7.70 4.12 -3.07
CA LEU A 84 -7.78 2.91 -3.90
C LEU A 84 -7.53 1.64 -3.09
N VAL A 85 -6.50 1.63 -2.23
CA VAL A 85 -6.19 0.47 -1.38
C VAL A 85 -7.31 0.20 -0.37
N LEU A 86 -7.95 1.25 0.14
CA LEU A 86 -9.13 1.10 0.99
C LEU A 86 -10.29 0.44 0.24
N GLU A 87 -10.62 0.90 -0.97
CA GLU A 87 -11.69 0.28 -1.77
C GLU A 87 -11.34 -1.16 -2.17
N PHE A 88 -10.07 -1.43 -2.48
CA PHE A 88 -9.56 -2.78 -2.71
C PHE A 88 -9.85 -3.69 -1.53
N LEU A 89 -9.39 -3.36 -0.32
CA LEU A 89 -9.62 -4.21 0.85
C LEU A 89 -11.11 -4.34 1.20
N LYS A 90 -11.91 -3.27 1.04
CA LYS A 90 -13.36 -3.34 1.29
C LYS A 90 -14.03 -4.36 0.38
N ARG A 91 -13.66 -4.42 -0.90
CA ARG A 91 -14.21 -5.39 -1.86
C ARG A 91 -14.05 -6.83 -1.36
N PHE A 92 -12.86 -7.18 -0.90
CA PHE A 92 -12.54 -8.53 -0.41
C PHE A 92 -13.15 -8.83 0.96
N GLU A 93 -13.42 -7.82 1.77
CA GLU A 93 -14.13 -7.98 3.03
C GLU A 93 -15.65 -8.15 2.84
N GLU A 94 -16.22 -7.59 1.77
CA GLU A 94 -17.65 -7.69 1.46
C GLU A 94 -17.99 -8.95 0.65
N LYS A 95 -17.09 -9.38 -0.24
CA LYS A 95 -17.18 -10.67 -0.94
C LYS A 95 -16.50 -11.76 -0.10
N ASP A 96 -17.25 -12.39 0.80
CA ASP A 96 -16.83 -13.65 1.45
C ASP A 96 -16.69 -14.84 0.44
N GLY A 97 -17.02 -14.63 -0.83
CA GLY A 97 -16.84 -15.62 -1.90
C GLY A 97 -15.57 -15.33 -2.71
N LYS A 98 -14.53 -16.14 -2.50
CA LYS A 98 -13.39 -16.24 -3.44
C LYS A 98 -13.93 -16.75 -4.78
N ASP A 99 -13.97 -15.92 -5.81
CA ASP A 99 -13.98 -16.43 -7.18
C ASP A 99 -12.56 -16.92 -7.50
N ASP A 100 -12.41 -18.07 -8.15
CA ASP A 100 -11.10 -18.64 -8.49
C ASP A 100 -10.24 -17.69 -9.35
N ASN A 101 -10.87 -16.70 -9.99
CA ASN A 101 -10.20 -15.71 -10.83
C ASN A 101 -9.77 -14.44 -10.08
N ASP A 102 -10.21 -14.23 -8.84
CA ASP A 102 -9.93 -13.02 -8.06
C ASP A 102 -8.53 -13.03 -7.44
N ILE A 103 -7.99 -11.83 -7.19
CA ILE A 103 -6.71 -11.66 -6.53
C ILE A 103 -6.77 -12.22 -5.11
N GLU A 104 -5.88 -13.15 -4.80
CA GLU A 104 -5.73 -13.64 -3.43
C GLU A 104 -5.05 -12.57 -2.57
N VAL A 105 -5.80 -12.06 -1.58
CA VAL A 105 -5.28 -11.13 -0.58
C VAL A 105 -4.66 -11.93 0.57
N ASP A 106 -3.35 -12.14 0.48
CA ASP A 106 -2.55 -12.79 1.52
C ASP A 106 -2.38 -11.91 2.77
N ASP A 107 -2.19 -12.55 3.92
CA ASP A 107 -1.99 -11.88 5.20
C ASP A 107 -0.73 -11.00 5.20
N LEU A 108 0.31 -11.41 4.47
CA LEU A 108 1.52 -10.61 4.28
C LEU A 108 1.25 -9.31 3.50
N MET A 109 0.35 -9.37 2.51
CA MET A 109 -0.05 -8.21 1.72
C MET A 109 -0.78 -7.19 2.61
N VAL A 110 -1.71 -7.67 3.46
CA VAL A 110 -2.41 -6.80 4.42
C VAL A 110 -1.43 -6.20 5.43
N GLN A 111 -0.49 -6.98 5.96
CA GLN A 111 0.54 -6.47 6.87
C GLN A 111 1.43 -5.40 6.22
N THR A 112 1.79 -5.61 4.94
CA THR A 112 2.56 -4.63 4.16
C THR A 112 1.80 -3.33 3.96
N ILE A 113 0.51 -3.41 3.60
CA ILE A 113 -0.37 -2.25 3.45
C ILE A 113 -0.42 -1.47 4.78
N VAL A 114 -0.71 -2.15 5.89
CA VAL A 114 -0.82 -1.53 7.22
C VAL A 114 0.50 -0.87 7.63
N SER A 115 1.64 -1.53 7.39
CA SER A 115 2.98 -0.99 7.69
C SER A 115 3.25 0.30 6.91
N ARG A 116 2.94 0.31 5.62
CA ARG A 116 3.09 1.49 4.77
C ARG A 116 2.16 2.62 5.21
N SER A 117 0.94 2.29 5.60
CA SER A 117 -0.03 3.28 6.10
C SER A 117 0.40 3.92 7.43
N PHE A 118 1.02 3.16 8.34
CA PHE A 118 1.63 3.77 9.53
C PHE A 118 2.76 4.76 9.18
N ARG A 119 3.59 4.44 8.18
CA ARG A 119 4.62 5.38 7.70
C ARG A 119 4.00 6.65 7.10
N GLN A 120 2.85 6.55 6.43
CA GLN A 120 2.12 7.71 5.94
C GLN A 120 1.60 8.60 7.09
N LEU A 121 1.11 8.01 8.19
CA LEU A 121 0.66 8.76 9.38
C LEU A 121 1.81 9.49 10.09
N GLY A 122 3.02 8.92 10.07
CA GLY A 122 4.21 9.54 10.65
C GLY A 122 4.84 10.64 9.78
N ALA A 123 4.28 10.95 8.62
CA ALA A 123 4.81 12.01 7.74
C ALA A 123 4.42 13.41 8.26
N PRO A 124 5.32 14.41 8.15
CA PRO A 124 5.11 15.75 8.72
C PRO A 124 3.89 16.50 8.14
N ASP A 125 3.57 16.26 6.87
CA ASP A 125 2.45 16.92 6.16
C ASP A 125 1.31 15.93 5.86
N ILE A 126 0.58 15.50 6.89
CA ILE A 126 -0.60 14.66 6.71
C ILE A 126 -1.87 15.49 6.52
N SER A 127 -2.52 15.34 5.36
CA SER A 127 -3.86 15.90 5.15
C SER A 127 -4.93 15.11 5.91
N GLU A 128 -5.97 15.80 6.38
CA GLU A 128 -7.13 15.18 7.07
C GLU A 128 -7.83 14.11 6.21
N LYS A 129 -7.91 14.34 4.90
CA LYS A 129 -8.48 13.37 3.96
C LYS A 129 -7.65 12.08 3.93
N MET A 130 -6.32 12.21 3.99
CA MET A 130 -5.41 11.05 4.05
C MET A 130 -5.53 10.32 5.39
N SER A 131 -5.52 11.04 6.51
CA SER A 131 -5.62 10.43 7.84
C SER A 131 -6.93 9.67 8.02
N THR A 132 -8.06 10.21 7.52
CA THR A 132 -9.37 9.55 7.56
C THR A 132 -9.37 8.25 6.73
N SER A 133 -8.81 8.28 5.52
CA SER A 133 -8.69 7.08 4.67
C SER A 133 -7.81 6.03 5.32
N VAL A 134 -6.66 6.42 5.87
CA VAL A 134 -5.75 5.50 6.57
C VAL A 134 -6.38 4.94 7.83
N ALA A 135 -7.07 5.75 8.64
CA ALA A 135 -7.76 5.27 9.84
C ALA A 135 -8.82 4.20 9.50
N ARG A 136 -9.60 4.42 8.43
CA ARG A 136 -10.57 3.42 7.94
C ARG A 136 -9.90 2.14 7.48
N LEU A 137 -8.76 2.26 6.79
CA LEU A 137 -7.97 1.12 6.35
C LEU A 137 -7.45 0.31 7.54
N LEU A 138 -6.90 0.96 8.56
CA LEU A 138 -6.44 0.33 9.79
C LEU A 138 -7.57 -0.36 10.55
N ALA A 139 -8.75 0.27 10.62
CA ALA A 139 -9.92 -0.32 11.25
C ALA A 139 -10.38 -1.59 10.51
N LEU A 140 -10.39 -1.55 9.18
CA LEU A 140 -10.76 -2.68 8.34
C LEU A 140 -9.77 -3.85 8.50
N SER A 141 -8.46 -3.58 8.42
CA SER A 141 -7.43 -4.60 8.63
C SER A 141 -7.47 -5.17 10.05
N SER A 142 -7.76 -4.36 11.07
CA SER A 142 -7.91 -4.83 12.45
C SER A 142 -9.12 -5.75 12.60
N LYS A 143 -10.26 -5.42 11.97
CA LYS A 143 -11.44 -6.28 11.93
C LYS A 143 -11.12 -7.64 11.32
N ARG A 144 -10.37 -7.65 10.21
CA ARG A 144 -9.88 -8.89 9.57
C ARG A 144 -9.00 -9.72 10.50
N TYR A 145 -7.98 -9.09 11.12
CA TYR A 145 -7.08 -9.80 12.04
C TYR A 145 -7.80 -10.40 13.26
N ILE A 146 -8.86 -9.76 13.75
CA ILE A 146 -9.71 -10.33 14.82
C ILE A 146 -10.48 -11.55 14.31
N ARG A 147 -11.05 -11.48 13.10
CA ARG A 147 -11.83 -12.57 12.50
C ARG A 147 -10.96 -13.80 12.21
N GLU A 148 -9.77 -13.59 11.65
CA GLU A 148 -8.90 -14.67 11.14
C GLU A 148 -7.83 -15.12 12.16
N ASN A 149 -7.69 -14.41 13.29
CA ASN A 149 -6.65 -14.64 14.30
C ASN A 149 -5.23 -14.72 13.69
N THR A 150 -4.98 -13.84 12.72
CA THR A 150 -3.76 -13.81 11.91
C THR A 150 -2.51 -13.62 12.77
N LYS A 151 -1.55 -14.54 12.62
CA LYS A 151 -0.23 -14.41 13.24
C LYS A 151 0.57 -13.34 12.53
N TYR A 152 1.37 -12.59 13.29
CA TYR A 152 2.29 -11.63 12.70
C TYR A 152 3.38 -12.37 11.91
N ILE A 153 3.59 -11.99 10.65
CA ILE A 153 4.60 -12.59 9.79
C ILE A 153 5.84 -11.69 9.87
N VAL A 154 6.92 -12.23 10.43
CA VAL A 154 8.22 -11.53 10.41
C VAL A 154 8.87 -11.80 9.06
N GLU A 155 8.95 -10.79 8.19
CA GLU A 155 9.90 -10.86 7.08
C GLU A 155 11.33 -10.89 7.66
N THR A 156 11.93 -12.07 7.66
CA THR A 156 13.38 -12.25 7.73
C THR A 156 13.94 -11.94 6.34
N THR A 157 14.17 -10.65 6.07
CA THR A 157 15.07 -10.26 4.99
C THR A 157 16.48 -10.73 5.38
N ASN A 158 16.96 -11.79 4.73
CA ASN A 158 18.38 -12.15 4.68
C ASN A 158 19.13 -11.08 3.87
N ASN A 159 19.33 -9.90 4.46
CA ASN A 159 20.30 -8.92 3.98
C ASN A 159 21.06 -8.38 5.20
N ASP A 160 21.99 -9.20 5.67
CA ASP A 160 23.16 -8.74 6.42
C ASP A 160 23.96 -7.82 5.50
N ASN A 161 23.74 -6.51 5.64
CA ASN A 161 24.75 -5.44 5.55
C ASN A 161 24.07 -4.08 5.41
N SER A 162 23.69 -3.48 6.55
CA SER A 162 23.57 -2.03 6.74
C SER A 162 23.49 -1.77 8.25
N SER A 163 24.64 -1.44 8.82
CA SER A 163 24.81 -1.11 10.23
C SER A 163 24.04 0.17 10.62
N GLU A 164 23.55 0.15 11.86
CA GLU A 164 23.04 1.30 12.65
C GLU A 164 21.57 1.73 12.46
N LYS A 165 20.65 0.88 12.94
CA LYS A 165 19.68 1.20 14.02
C LYS A 165 18.83 -0.03 14.33
N ALA A 166 19.46 -1.03 14.96
CA ALA A 166 18.77 -2.15 15.57
C ALA A 166 18.03 -1.68 16.84
N LYS A 167 16.90 -0.99 16.69
CA LYS A 167 15.88 -0.96 17.74
C LYS A 167 15.34 -2.38 17.83
N ALA A 168 15.56 -3.05 18.97
CA ALA A 168 15.14 -4.42 19.26
C ALA A 168 13.84 -4.78 18.53
N LYS A 169 13.92 -5.67 17.54
CA LYS A 169 12.79 -6.11 16.71
C LYS A 169 11.85 -6.88 17.65
N LYS A 170 10.90 -6.19 18.27
CA LYS A 170 9.89 -6.80 19.16
C LYS A 170 9.19 -7.89 18.35
N VAL A 171 9.27 -9.13 18.82
CA VAL A 171 8.59 -10.26 18.19
C VAL A 171 7.14 -10.22 18.67
N TYR A 172 6.22 -9.83 17.79
CA TYR A 172 4.80 -9.75 18.11
C TYR A 172 4.14 -11.10 17.86
N LYS A 173 3.23 -11.51 18.75
CA LYS A 173 2.55 -12.82 18.64
C LYS A 173 1.36 -12.76 17.68
N SER A 174 0.69 -11.61 17.62
CA SER A 174 -0.47 -11.36 16.75
C SER A 174 -0.27 -10.10 15.91
N ALA A 175 -0.81 -10.09 14.69
CA ALA A 175 -0.81 -8.91 13.84
C ALA A 175 -1.53 -7.73 14.52
N LEU A 176 -2.57 -8.00 15.33
CA LEU A 176 -3.27 -6.98 16.09
C LEU A 176 -2.40 -6.35 17.19
N GLU A 177 -1.61 -7.16 17.89
CA GLU A 177 -0.68 -6.69 18.92
C GLU A 177 0.36 -5.74 18.31
N TRP A 178 0.85 -6.08 17.11
CA TRP A 178 1.74 -5.23 16.34
C TRP A 178 1.09 -3.89 15.94
N VAL A 179 -0.15 -3.90 15.44
CA VAL A 179 -0.91 -2.69 15.08
C VAL A 179 -1.11 -1.78 16.29
N VAL A 180 -1.58 -2.32 17.42
CA VAL A 180 -1.81 -1.55 18.65
C VAL A 180 -0.52 -0.92 19.16
N SER A 181 0.59 -1.67 19.16
CA SER A 181 1.90 -1.13 19.53
C SER A 181 2.32 0.04 18.63
N HIS A 182 2.05 -0.01 17.33
CA HIS A 182 2.41 1.07 16.41
C HIS A 182 1.54 2.31 16.59
N ILE A 183 0.26 2.15 16.94
CA ILE A 183 -0.60 3.28 17.30
C ILE A 183 -0.07 3.99 18.54
N ILE A 184 0.24 3.24 19.61
CA ILE A 184 0.74 3.81 20.88
C ILE A 184 2.06 4.57 20.68
N ILE A 185 2.97 4.04 19.86
CA ILE A 185 4.25 4.70 19.57
C ILE A 185 4.02 6.02 18.84
N ASN A 186 3.16 6.03 17.81
CA ASN A 186 2.88 7.24 17.05
C ASN A 186 2.17 8.31 17.90
N THR A 187 1.22 7.93 18.76
CA THR A 187 0.56 8.90 19.65
C THR A 187 1.52 9.45 20.69
N SER A 188 2.37 8.61 21.28
CA SER A 188 3.37 9.04 22.26
C SER A 188 4.43 9.98 21.66
N SER A 189 4.75 9.82 20.38
CA SER A 189 5.67 10.69 19.65
C SER A 189 5.10 12.08 19.35
N SER A 190 3.77 12.26 19.36
CA SER A 190 3.13 13.57 19.15
C SER A 190 3.07 14.44 20.42
N TYR A 191 3.46 13.91 21.58
CA TYR A 191 3.44 14.62 22.88
C TYR A 191 4.84 15.02 23.39
N ASN A 192 5.90 14.75 22.63
CA ASN A 192 7.27 15.20 22.90
C ASN A 192 7.74 16.15 21.78
#